data_AF-A0A6J4P242-F1
#
_entry.id   AF-A0A6J4P242-F1
#
_cell.length_a   1.000
_cell.length_b   1.000
_cell.length_c   1.000
_cell.angle_alpha   90.00
_cell.angle_beta   90.00
_cell.angle_gamma   90.00
#
_symmetry.space_group_name_H-M   'P 1'
#
loop_
_entity.id
_entity.type
_entity.pdbx_description
1 polymer ?
#
loop_
_entity_poly.entity_id
_entity_poly.type
_entity_poly.pdbx_seq_one_letter_code
_entity_poly.pdbx_strand_id
1 'polypeptide(L)'
;GFRAQLAGHRCLYVPDSVVYHVGSVSTGGKRSATATRLGTRNGLLLLVKNLPGSLVWSYLPSIVLGQLSRLLVVSLSPGGLGAHLEGLAGAWRLLPKMLKKRRHIQDGRRVSDAYLRALLGRSSRLASGSRRRRIRDALVTRLR
;
A
#
# COMPACT_ATOMS: atom_id res chain seq x y z
N GLY A 1 -4.07 -6.37 9.07
CA GLY A 1 -2.78 -5.95 9.63
C GLY A 1 -2.85 -4.60 10.31
N PHE A 2 -2.62 -3.50 9.59
CA PHE A 2 -2.34 -2.19 10.20
C PHE A 2 -3.39 -1.69 11.22
N ARG A 3 -4.70 -1.82 10.93
CA ARG A 3 -5.75 -1.44 11.90
C ARG A 3 -5.77 -2.30 13.17
N ALA A 4 -5.50 -3.60 13.05
CA ALA A 4 -5.40 -4.48 14.21
C ALA A 4 -4.20 -4.07 15.09
N GLN A 5 -3.07 -3.74 14.45
CA GLN A 5 -1.89 -3.19 15.14
C GLN A 5 -2.17 -1.83 15.78
N LEU A 6 -2.94 -0.94 15.13
CA LEU A 6 -3.37 0.32 15.73
C LEU A 6 -4.19 0.09 17.01
N ALA A 7 -5.05 -0.93 17.03
CA ALA A 7 -5.85 -1.31 18.20
C ALA A 7 -5.05 -2.11 19.25
N GLY A 8 -3.75 -2.33 19.07
CA GLY A 8 -2.89 -3.04 20.02
C GLY A 8 -2.78 -4.56 19.81
N HIS A 9 -3.41 -5.10 18.77
CA HIS A 9 -3.32 -6.53 18.47
C HIS A 9 -2.02 -6.89 17.73
N ARG A 10 -1.48 -8.07 18.03
CA ARG A 10 -0.34 -8.64 17.31
C ARG A 10 -0.79 -9.21 15.97
N CYS A 11 -0.02 -8.97 14.92
CA CYS A 11 -0.14 -9.67 13.63
C CYS A 11 1.13 -10.49 13.42
N LEU A 12 0.98 -11.82 13.34
CA LEU A 12 2.07 -12.77 13.16
C LEU A 12 2.08 -13.28 11.72
N TYR A 13 3.28 -13.40 11.15
CA TYR A 13 3.49 -14.06 9.86
C TYR A 13 4.05 -15.45 10.14
N VAL A 14 3.34 -16.48 9.66
CA VAL A 14 3.69 -17.90 9.87
C VAL A 14 4.13 -18.46 8.52
N PRO A 15 5.45 -18.52 8.23
CA PRO A 15 5.95 -18.93 6.91
C PRO A 15 5.58 -20.37 6.55
N ASP A 16 5.40 -21.24 7.53
CA ASP A 16 5.07 -22.66 7.34
C ASP A 16 3.60 -22.90 6.99
N SER A 17 2.76 -21.87 7.17
CA SER A 17 1.34 -21.94 6.77
C SER A 17 1.20 -21.65 5.28
N VAL A 18 0.96 -22.69 4.48
CA VAL A 18 0.81 -22.58 3.02
C VAL A 18 -0.65 -22.44 2.62
N VAL A 19 -0.96 -21.44 1.79
CA VAL A 19 -2.29 -21.24 1.17
C VAL A 19 -2.12 -20.98 -0.32
N TYR A 20 -2.83 -21.75 -1.15
CA TYR A 20 -2.86 -21.58 -2.59
C TYR A 20 -3.90 -20.52 -2.97
N HIS A 21 -3.51 -19.59 -3.84
CA HIS A 21 -4.43 -18.58 -4.37
C HIS A 21 -4.06 -18.22 -5.81
N VAL A 22 -5.08 -17.89 -6.61
CA VAL A 22 -4.87 -17.37 -7.96
C VAL A 22 -4.83 -15.86 -7.90
N GLY A 23 -3.70 -15.27 -8.29
CA GLY A 23 -3.47 -13.84 -8.22
C GLY A 23 -4.13 -13.07 -9.37
N SER A 24 -4.81 -11.96 -9.05
CA SER A 24 -5.21 -10.92 -10.01
C SER A 24 -6.15 -11.33 -11.16
N VAL A 25 -6.85 -12.47 -11.05
CA VAL A 25 -7.84 -12.94 -12.06
C VAL A 25 -8.95 -11.92 -12.24
N SER A 26 -9.59 -11.50 -11.14
CA SER A 26 -10.73 -10.57 -11.16
C SER A 26 -10.37 -9.15 -11.57
N THR A 27 -9.09 -8.81 -11.65
CA THR A 27 -8.62 -7.49 -12.06
C THR A 27 -7.96 -7.49 -13.44
N GLY A 28 -7.85 -8.62 -14.13
CA GLY A 28 -7.15 -8.70 -15.42
C GLY A 28 -5.63 -8.55 -15.31
N GLY A 29 -5.03 -8.95 -14.20
CA GLY A 29 -3.58 -8.89 -13.97
C GLY A 29 -3.09 -7.70 -13.13
N LYS A 30 -1.78 -7.69 -12.82
CA LYS A 30 -1.14 -6.76 -11.85
C LYS A 30 -0.95 -5.33 -12.38
N ARG A 31 -1.08 -5.11 -13.69
CA ARG A 31 -0.88 -3.80 -14.37
C ARG A 31 -2.06 -3.39 -15.26
N SER A 32 -3.18 -4.06 -15.15
CA SER A 32 -4.39 -3.65 -15.87
C SER A 32 -4.84 -2.26 -15.44
N ALA A 33 -5.66 -1.61 -16.28
CA ALA A 33 -6.32 -0.36 -15.94
C ALA A 33 -7.12 -0.48 -14.63
N THR A 34 -7.87 -1.57 -14.44
CA THR A 34 -8.65 -1.82 -13.22
C THR A 34 -7.77 -1.91 -11.98
N ALA A 35 -6.68 -2.69 -12.02
CA ALA A 35 -5.75 -2.83 -10.89
C ALA A 35 -5.03 -1.50 -10.58
N THR A 36 -4.66 -0.76 -11.62
CA THR A 36 -4.02 0.55 -11.49
C THR A 36 -4.95 1.56 -10.84
N ARG A 37 -6.18 1.71 -11.34
CA ARG A 37 -7.19 2.63 -10.81
C ARG A 37 -7.57 2.32 -9.36
N LEU A 38 -7.93 1.06 -9.09
CA LEU A 38 -8.32 0.64 -7.74
C LEU A 38 -7.13 0.72 -6.76
N GLY A 39 -5.94 0.33 -7.20
CA GLY A 39 -4.73 0.40 -6.37
C GLY A 39 -4.33 1.83 -6.01
N THR A 40 -4.42 2.79 -6.95
CA THR A 40 -4.11 4.20 -6.70
C THR A 40 -5.11 4.75 -5.69
N ARG A 41 -6.42 4.57 -5.98
CA ARG A 41 -7.51 5.03 -5.11
C ARG A 41 -7.40 4.46 -3.70
N ASN A 42 -7.36 3.13 -3.60
CA ASN A 42 -7.41 2.45 -2.31
C ASN A 42 -6.13 2.67 -1.50
N GLY A 43 -4.97 2.80 -2.14
CA GLY A 43 -3.69 3.09 -1.49
C GLY A 43 -3.71 4.44 -0.76
N LEU A 44 -4.14 5.50 -1.44
CA LEU A 44 -4.26 6.83 -0.85
C LEU A 44 -5.31 6.86 0.28
N LEU A 45 -6.50 6.29 0.03
CA LEU A 45 -7.56 6.24 1.03
C LEU A 45 -7.19 5.41 2.27
N LEU A 46 -6.32 4.42 2.13
CA LEU A 46 -5.75 3.68 3.26
C LEU A 46 -4.90 4.59 4.14
N LEU A 47 -4.01 5.40 3.55
CA LEU A 47 -3.19 6.36 4.29
C LEU A 47 -4.07 7.39 5.00
N VAL A 48 -5.01 8.00 4.26
CA VAL A 48 -5.94 9.01 4.78
C VAL A 48 -6.69 8.54 6.03
N LYS A 49 -7.22 7.31 6.04
CA LYS A 49 -8.07 6.87 7.16
C LYS A 49 -7.28 6.24 8.32
N ASN A 50 -6.04 5.82 8.11
CA ASN A 50 -5.30 5.04 9.13
C ASN A 50 -4.01 5.68 9.64
N LEU A 51 -3.29 6.49 8.86
CA LEU A 51 -2.01 7.06 9.30
C LEU A 51 -2.25 8.21 10.29
N PRO A 52 -1.78 8.17 11.55
CA PRO A 52 -2.00 9.26 12.52
C PRO A 52 -1.53 10.62 12.02
N GLY A 53 -2.22 11.69 12.43
CA GLY A 53 -1.99 13.04 11.93
C GLY A 53 -0.56 13.54 12.20
N SER A 54 -0.06 13.22 13.40
CA SER A 54 1.30 13.48 13.85
C SER A 54 2.40 12.85 12.98
N LEU A 55 2.08 11.82 12.19
CA LEU A 55 3.03 11.15 11.30
C LEU A 55 2.88 11.57 9.83
N VAL A 56 1.83 12.32 9.47
CA VAL A 56 1.57 12.66 8.06
C VAL A 56 2.75 13.40 7.45
N TRP A 57 3.25 14.44 8.10
CA TRP A 57 4.35 15.26 7.58
C TRP A 57 5.65 14.48 7.43
N SER A 58 5.99 13.62 8.39
CA SER A 58 7.20 12.80 8.32
C SER A 58 7.17 11.78 7.17
N TYR A 59 5.98 11.28 6.82
CA TYR A 59 5.81 10.30 5.73
C TYR A 59 5.40 10.92 4.40
N LEU A 60 5.04 12.22 4.36
CA LEU A 60 4.60 12.90 3.16
C LEU A 60 5.61 12.79 2.00
N PRO A 61 6.94 13.00 2.20
CA PRO A 61 7.91 12.83 1.13
C PRO A 61 7.90 11.41 0.55
N SER A 62 7.79 10.39 1.41
CA SER A 62 7.70 8.99 0.98
C SER A 62 6.41 8.68 0.23
N ILE A 63 5.29 9.29 0.63
CA ILE A 63 3.99 9.13 -0.03
C ILE A 63 4.04 9.76 -1.42
N VAL A 64 4.56 10.99 -1.54
CA VAL A 64 4.72 11.71 -2.81
C VAL A 64 5.63 10.93 -3.75
N LEU A 65 6.81 10.51 -3.29
CA LEU A 65 7.74 9.70 -4.08
C LEU A 65 7.10 8.36 -4.50
N GLY A 66 6.29 7.76 -3.62
CA GLY A 66 5.51 6.56 -3.93
C GLY A 66 4.47 6.77 -5.03
N GLN A 67 3.79 7.94 -5.07
CA GLN A 67 2.85 8.26 -6.14
C GLN A 67 3.57 8.59 -7.46
N LEU A 68 4.65 9.36 -7.41
CA LEU A 68 5.45 9.69 -8.60
C LEU A 68 6.06 8.43 -9.24
N SER A 69 6.67 7.56 -8.44
CA SER A 69 7.20 6.29 -8.94
C SER A 69 6.10 5.39 -9.53
N ARG A 70 4.92 5.35 -8.90
CA ARG A 70 3.77 4.63 -9.45
C ARG A 70 3.32 5.22 -10.79
N LEU A 71 3.20 6.54 -10.88
CA LEU A 71 2.84 7.26 -12.10
C LEU A 71 3.80 6.91 -13.25
N LEU A 72 5.11 7.01 -13.02
CA LEU A 72 6.13 6.68 -14.02
C LEU A 72 5.99 5.23 -14.52
N VAL A 73 5.81 4.27 -13.62
CA VAL A 73 5.72 2.85 -13.99
C VAL A 73 4.43 2.53 -14.74
N VAL A 74 3.29 3.10 -14.33
CA VAL A 74 2.00 2.78 -14.98
C VAL A 74 1.81 3.52 -16.30
N SER A 75 2.46 4.66 -16.51
CA SER A 75 2.47 5.36 -17.79
C SER A 75 3.11 4.55 -18.92
N LEU A 76 3.94 3.54 -18.59
CA LEU A 76 4.52 2.62 -19.56
C LEU A 76 3.53 1.54 -20.05
N SER A 77 2.37 1.41 -19.40
CA SER A 77 1.35 0.43 -19.78
C SER A 77 0.21 1.12 -20.55
N PRO A 78 -0.33 0.50 -21.63
CA PRO A 78 -1.46 1.06 -22.36
C PRO A 78 -2.64 1.38 -21.41
N GLY A 79 -3.15 2.61 -21.47
CA GLY A 79 -4.24 3.10 -20.62
C GLY A 79 -3.88 3.28 -19.13
N GLY A 80 -2.64 3.03 -18.72
CA GLY A 80 -2.23 3.07 -17.32
C GLY A 80 -2.22 4.48 -16.72
N LEU A 81 -1.84 5.50 -17.50
CA LEU A 81 -1.91 6.90 -17.09
C LEU A 81 -3.35 7.33 -16.79
N GLY A 82 -4.28 7.09 -17.72
CA GLY A 82 -5.70 7.39 -17.55
C GLY A 82 -6.28 6.68 -16.31
N ALA A 83 -6.00 5.39 -16.16
CA ALA A 83 -6.40 4.63 -14.99
C ALA A 83 -5.83 5.19 -13.68
N HIS A 84 -4.59 5.70 -13.69
CA HIS A 84 -3.99 6.32 -12.51
C HIS A 84 -4.72 7.62 -12.14
N LEU A 85 -4.98 8.50 -13.11
CA LEU A 85 -5.70 9.76 -12.92
C LEU A 85 -7.13 9.51 -12.42
N GLU A 86 -7.85 8.54 -13.00
CA GLU A 86 -9.16 8.11 -12.49
C GLU A 86 -9.07 7.61 -11.03
N GLY A 87 -7.99 6.94 -10.69
CA GLY A 87 -7.71 6.51 -9.33
C GLY A 87 -7.53 7.68 -8.35
N LEU A 88 -6.81 8.72 -8.78
CA LEU A 88 -6.63 9.97 -8.01
C LEU A 88 -7.95 10.70 -7.84
N ALA A 89 -8.71 10.90 -8.92
CA ALA A 89 -10.04 11.51 -8.88
C ALA A 89 -10.99 10.71 -7.96
N GLY A 90 -10.95 9.38 -8.04
CA GLY A 90 -11.70 8.51 -7.15
C GLY A 90 -11.28 8.62 -5.68
N ALA A 91 -10.00 8.87 -5.39
CA ALA A 91 -9.53 9.11 -4.03
C ALA A 91 -10.06 10.44 -3.52
N TRP A 92 -9.95 11.51 -4.32
CA TRP A 92 -10.48 12.82 -4.00
C TRP A 92 -11.97 12.78 -3.67
N ARG A 93 -12.78 12.15 -4.55
CA ARG A 93 -14.24 12.01 -4.36
C ARG A 93 -14.61 11.27 -3.07
N LEU A 94 -13.80 10.30 -2.65
CA LEU A 94 -14.04 9.50 -1.44
C LEU A 94 -13.34 10.06 -0.19
N LEU A 95 -12.59 11.15 -0.32
CA LEU A 95 -11.82 11.74 0.77
C LEU A 95 -12.71 12.09 1.97
N PRO A 96 -13.87 12.78 1.83
CA PRO A 96 -14.72 13.12 2.98
C PRO A 96 -15.21 11.87 3.72
N LYS A 97 -15.57 10.82 2.99
CA LYS A 97 -16.01 9.54 3.57
C LYS A 97 -14.87 8.88 4.38
N MET A 98 -13.63 8.97 3.90
CA MET A 98 -12.48 8.41 4.61
C MET A 98 -12.08 9.24 5.82
N LEU A 99 -12.21 10.56 5.78
CA LEU A 99 -12.00 11.43 6.93
C LEU A 99 -13.04 11.17 8.04
N LYS A 100 -14.32 10.95 7.69
CA LYS A 100 -15.33 10.51 8.67
C LYS A 100 -14.95 9.18 9.33
N LYS A 101 -14.49 8.20 8.55
CA LYS A 101 -14.01 6.90 9.08
C LYS A 101 -12.74 7.03 9.93
N ARG A 102 -11.89 8.01 9.61
CA ARG A 102 -10.63 8.25 10.31
C ARG A 102 -10.85 8.50 11.79
N ARG A 103 -11.85 9.31 12.16
CA ARG A 103 -12.16 9.62 13.56
C ARG A 103 -12.31 8.35 14.39
N HIS A 104 -13.26 7.49 14.02
CA HIS A 104 -13.47 6.21 14.70
C HIS A 104 -12.23 5.30 14.73
N ILE A 105 -11.43 5.28 13.66
CA ILE A 105 -10.20 4.47 13.61
C ILE A 105 -9.13 5.02 14.58
N GLN A 106 -8.97 6.34 14.64
CA GLN A 106 -7.97 6.97 15.50
C GLN A 106 -8.40 7.00 16.97
N ASP A 107 -9.71 7.09 17.25
CA ASP A 107 -10.26 6.99 18.61
C ASP A 107 -9.97 5.62 19.23
N GLY A 108 -10.01 4.55 18.42
CA GLY A 108 -9.69 3.17 18.86
C GLY A 108 -8.20 2.85 18.93
N ARG A 109 -7.31 3.82 18.70
CA ARG A 109 -5.87 3.60 18.69
C ARG A 109 -5.34 3.36 20.11
N ARG A 110 -4.54 2.31 20.27
CA ARG A 110 -3.92 1.90 21.56
C ARG A 110 -2.39 1.94 21.57
N VAL A 111 -1.74 2.27 20.44
CA VAL A 111 -0.27 2.23 20.28
C VAL A 111 0.36 3.60 20.06
N SER A 112 1.61 3.78 20.49
CA SER A 112 2.34 5.06 20.38
C SER A 112 2.85 5.37 18.96
N ASP A 113 3.23 6.63 18.71
CA ASP A 113 3.81 7.04 17.43
C ASP A 113 5.16 6.34 17.19
N ALA A 114 5.96 6.17 18.24
CA ALA A 114 7.23 5.46 18.19
C ALA A 114 7.04 4.01 17.73
N TYR A 115 6.02 3.31 18.26
CA TYR A 115 5.68 1.97 17.82
C TYR A 115 5.35 1.93 16.31
N LEU A 116 4.55 2.89 15.84
CA LEU A 116 4.15 2.95 14.44
C LEU A 116 5.33 3.28 13.51
N ARG A 117 6.22 4.20 13.91
CA ARG A 117 7.45 4.48 13.16
C ARG A 117 8.31 3.22 13.04
N ALA A 118 8.50 2.49 14.13
CA ALA A 118 9.24 1.24 14.13
C ALA A 118 8.57 0.18 13.25
N LEU A 119 7.25 0.04 13.33
CA LEU A 119 6.47 -0.89 12.52
C LEU A 119 6.58 -0.59 11.01
N LEU A 120 6.38 0.68 10.62
CA LEU A 120 6.48 1.12 9.24
C LEU A 120 7.91 0.98 8.72
N GLY A 121 8.91 1.35 9.53
CA GLY A 121 10.33 1.18 9.19
C GLY A 121 10.73 -0.28 8.96
N ARG A 122 10.33 -1.20 9.86
CA ARG A 122 10.52 -2.65 9.66
C ARG A 122 9.83 -3.14 8.40
N SER A 123 8.57 -2.73 8.18
CA SER A 123 7.80 -3.14 7.00
C SER A 123 8.46 -2.69 5.70
N SER A 124 8.98 -1.46 5.65
CA SER A 124 9.72 -0.95 4.49
C SER A 124 10.99 -1.74 4.20
N ARG A 125 11.78 -2.08 5.23
CA ARG A 125 12.98 -2.91 5.07
C ARG A 125 12.66 -4.31 4.54
N LEU A 126 11.62 -4.94 5.10
CA LEU A 126 11.16 -6.26 4.64
C LEU A 126 10.66 -6.23 3.19
N ALA A 127 9.91 -5.18 2.81
CA ALA A 127 9.44 -4.99 1.44
C ALA A 127 10.59 -4.81 0.45
N SER A 128 11.60 -4.01 0.81
CA SER A 128 12.82 -3.84 0.01
C SER A 128 13.61 -5.14 -0.13
N GLY A 129 13.80 -5.89 0.96
CA GLY A 129 14.45 -7.20 0.94
C GLY A 129 13.70 -8.21 0.06
N SER A 130 12.37 -8.25 0.17
CA SER A 130 11.52 -9.10 -0.69
C SER A 130 11.64 -8.73 -2.17
N ARG A 131 11.71 -7.45 -2.50
CA ARG A 131 11.91 -6.99 -3.88
C ARG A 131 13.27 -7.41 -4.43
N ARG A 132 14.35 -7.24 -3.65
CA ARG A 132 15.70 -7.67 -4.04
C ARG A 132 15.76 -9.18 -4.30
N ARG A 133 15.17 -9.99 -3.41
CA ARG A 133 15.07 -11.45 -3.61
C ARG A 133 14.36 -11.79 -4.91
N ARG A 134 13.17 -11.22 -5.17
CA ARG A 134 12.44 -11.46 -6.42
C ARG A 134 13.23 -11.10 -7.68
N ILE A 135 14.00 -10.00 -7.64
CA ILE A 135 14.85 -9.61 -8.78
C ILE A 135 15.97 -10.63 -8.98
N ARG A 136 16.69 -10.98 -7.90
CA ARG A 136 17.75 -12.00 -7.94
C ARG A 136 17.21 -13.33 -8.48
N ASP A 137 16.10 -13.81 -7.94
CA ASP A 137 15.52 -15.09 -8.31
C ASP A 137 15.08 -15.07 -9.78
N ALA A 138 14.49 -13.97 -10.26
CA ALA A 138 14.13 -13.80 -11.68
C ALA A 138 15.35 -13.77 -12.62
N LEU A 139 16.50 -13.24 -12.18
CA LEU A 139 17.75 -13.27 -12.95
C LEU A 139 18.31 -14.69 -13.01
N VAL A 140 18.32 -15.42 -11.89
CA VAL A 140 18.79 -16.82 -11.84
C VAL A 140 17.93 -17.72 -12.72
N THR A 141 16.60 -17.58 -12.69
CA THR A 141 15.70 -18.37 -13.55
C THR A 141 15.88 -18.06 -15.04
N ARG A 142 16.36 -16.86 -15.42
CA ARG A 142 16.61 -16.50 -16.83
C ARG A 142 17.97 -16.96 -17.36
N LEU A 143 18.89 -17.32 -16.47
CA LEU A 143 20.24 -17.81 -16.80
C LEU A 143 20.34 -19.34 -16.84
N ARG A 144 19.24 -20.03 -16.54
CA ARG A 144 19.04 -21.47 -16.74
C ARG A 144 18.14 -21.68 -17.95
#